data_AF-A0AAU5FQC9-F1
#
_entry.id   AF-A0AAU5FQC9-F1
#
_cell.length_a   1.000
_cell.length_b   1.000
_cell.length_c   1.000
_cell.angle_alpha   90.00
_cell.angle_beta   90.00
_cell.angle_gamma   90.00
#
_symmetry.space_group_name_H-M   'P 1'
#
loop_
_entity.id
_entity.type
_entity.pdbx_description
1 polymer ?
#
loop_
_entity_poly.entity_id
_entity_poly.type
_entity_poly.pdbx_seq_one_letter_code
_entity_poly.pdbx_strand_id
1 'polypeptide(L)' 'MKLADLADSALQLTDFGAAVHFRALYESSRERLSEIAQLSEIREAAAPAFARAVRRLADGSCSLSEALTGMDEAQ' A
#
# COMPACT_ATOMS: atom_id res chain seq x y z
N MET A 1 1.86 -23.53 13.27
CA MET A 1 1.43 -22.20 13.77
C MET A 1 -0.09 -22.16 13.79
N LYS A 2 -0.69 -21.57 14.82
CA LYS A 2 -2.15 -21.38 14.92
C LYS A 2 -2.51 -19.99 14.38
N LEU A 3 -3.71 -19.84 13.81
CA LEU A 3 -4.21 -18.55 13.31
C LEU A 3 -4.94 -17.76 14.40
N ALA A 4 -5.64 -18.47 15.28
CA ALA A 4 -6.30 -17.90 16.44
C ALA A 4 -6.01 -18.75 17.67
N ASP A 5 -6.09 -18.12 18.84
CA ASP A 5 -6.03 -18.78 20.13
C ASP A 5 -7.25 -18.42 20.97
N LEU A 6 -7.56 -19.27 21.95
CA LEU A 6 -8.62 -19.00 22.91
C LEU A 6 -8.00 -18.37 24.16
N ALA A 7 -8.19 -17.07 24.34
CA ALA A 7 -7.70 -16.30 25.49
C ALA A 7 -8.89 -15.62 26.17
N ASP A 8 -8.99 -15.72 27.50
CA ASP A 8 -10.07 -15.09 28.29
C ASP A 8 -11.49 -15.39 27.79
N SER A 9 -11.73 -16.64 27.38
CA SER A 9 -13.01 -17.11 26.80
C SER A 9 -13.39 -16.43 25.47
N ALA A 10 -12.46 -15.72 24.83
CA ALA A 10 -12.61 -15.08 23.54
C ALA A 10 -11.60 -15.63 22.52
N LEU A 11 -12.03 -15.73 21.27
CA LEU A 11 -11.15 -16.09 20.17
C LEU A 11 -10.32 -14.87 19.78
N GLN A 12 -9.01 -14.92 19.97
CA GLN A 12 -8.09 -13.84 19.57
C GLN A 12 -7.25 -14.26 18.38
N LEU A 13 -7.08 -13.35 17.42
CA LEU A 13 -6.18 -13.55 16.30
C LEU A 13 -4.74 -13.54 16.81
N THR A 14 -3.96 -14.55 16.45
CA THR A 14 -2.50 -14.51 16.64
C THR A 14 -1.88 -13.53 15.66
N ASP A 15 -0.64 -13.08 15.89
CA ASP A 15 0.12 -12.27 14.92
C ASP A 15 0.20 -12.94 13.55
N PHE A 16 0.36 -14.27 13.53
CA PHE A 16 0.33 -15.05 12.29
C PHE A 16 -1.06 -15.06 11.63
N GLY A 17 -2.12 -15.14 12.43
CA GLY A 17 -3.50 -14.98 11.96
C GLY A 17 -3.77 -13.61 11.38
N ALA A 18 -3.27 -12.55 12.01
CA ALA A 18 -3.37 -11.18 11.51
C ALA A 18 -2.62 -11.02 10.19
N ALA A 19 -1.40 -11.53 10.10
CA ALA A 19 -0.62 -11.52 8.87
C ALA A 19 -1.33 -12.25 7.73
N VAL A 20 -1.91 -13.43 7.98
CA VAL A 20 -2.67 -14.18 6.99
C VAL A 20 -3.97 -13.46 6.61
N HIS A 21 -4.68 -12.88 7.58
CA HIS A 21 -5.92 -12.13 7.34
C HIS A 21 -5.70 -10.92 6.42
N PHE A 22 -4.64 -10.15 6.66
CA PHE A 22 -4.33 -8.97 5.85
C PHE A 22 -3.57 -9.28 4.57
N ARG A 23 -3.04 -10.50 4.40
CA ARG A 23 -2.23 -10.88 3.24
C ARG A 23 -2.96 -10.67 1.92
N ALA A 24 -4.18 -11.20 1.78
CA ALA A 24 -4.93 -11.08 0.53
C ALA A 24 -5.27 -9.62 0.19
N LEU A 25 -5.60 -8.82 1.21
CA LEU A 25 -5.86 -7.39 1.05
C LEU A 25 -4.59 -6.63 0.64
N TYR A 26 -3.45 -6.99 1.23
CA TYR A 26 -2.15 -6.43 0.89
C TYR A 26 -1.74 -6.77 -0.55
N GLU A 27 -1.85 -8.04 -0.95
CA GLU A 27 -1.54 -8.51 -2.30
C GLU A 27 -2.42 -7.81 -3.34
N SER A 28 -3.74 -7.77 -3.13
CA SER A 28 -4.68 -7.06 -4.03
C SER A 28 -4.41 -5.54 -4.09
N SER A 29 -4.03 -4.93 -2.97
CA SER A 29 -3.71 -3.50 -2.96
C SER A 29 -2.39 -3.21 -3.68
N ARG A 30 -1.41 -4.11 -3.59
CA ARG A 30 -0.16 -4.01 -4.37
C ARG A 30 -0.39 -4.14 -5.87
N GLU A 31 -1.24 -5.08 -6.28
CA GLU A 31 -1.59 -5.25 -7.70
C GLU A 31 -2.22 -3.98 -8.27
N ARG A 32 -3.25 -3.45 -7.59
CA ARG A 32 -3.89 -2.19 -7.97
C ARG A 32 -2.91 -1.01 -8.02
N LEU A 33 -2.00 -0.91 -7.05
CA LEU A 33 -0.99 0.15 -7.05
C LEU A 33 -0.02 0.02 -8.23
N SER A 34 0.34 -1.20 -8.63
CA SER A 34 1.16 -1.45 -9.82
C SER A 34 0.44 -1.01 -11.10
N GLU A 35 -0.85 -1.27 -11.22
CA GLU A 35 -1.65 -0.80 -12.37
C GLU A 35 -1.70 0.73 -12.42
N ILE A 36 -1.91 1.38 -11.27
CA ILE A 36 -1.89 2.85 -11.16
C ILE A 36 -0.52 3.40 -11.56
N ALA A 37 0.58 2.76 -11.16
CA ALA A 37 1.92 3.16 -11.56
C ALA A 37 2.09 3.14 -13.08
N GLN A 38 1.70 2.05 -13.75
CA GLN A 38 1.76 1.94 -15.20
C GLN A 38 0.91 3.02 -15.90
N LEU A 39 -0.31 3.26 -15.40
CA LEU A 39 -1.18 4.32 -15.94
C LEU A 39 -0.59 5.71 -15.73
N SER A 40 0.07 5.96 -14.59
CA SER A 40 0.70 7.24 -14.29
C SER A 40 1.90 7.52 -15.19
N GLU A 41 2.67 6.50 -15.57
CA GLU A 41 3.81 6.61 -16.49
C GLU A 41 3.36 7.02 -17.89
N ILE A 42 2.26 6.43 -18.39
CA ILE A 42 1.65 6.82 -19.67
C ILE A 42 1.23 8.30 -19.68
N ARG A 43 0.93 8.86 -18.50
CA ARG A 43 0.48 10.24 -18.31
C ARG A 43 1.57 11.16 -17.74
N GLU A 44 2.83 10.72 -17.69
CA GLU A 44 3.92 11.47 -17.05
C GLU A 44 4.09 12.87 -17.65
N ALA A 45 3.91 13.02 -18.96
CA ALA A 45 3.99 14.32 -19.64
C ALA A 45 2.92 15.33 -19.17
N ALA A 46 1.75 14.85 -18.72
CA ALA A 46 0.66 15.70 -18.24
C ALA A 46 0.76 16.01 -16.74
N ALA A 47 1.36 15.10 -15.96
CA ALA A 47 1.47 15.24 -14.51
C ALA A 47 2.75 14.55 -13.96
N PRO A 48 3.93 15.16 -14.16
CA PRO A 48 5.20 14.52 -13.82
C PRO A 48 5.41 14.36 -12.30
N ALA A 49 4.90 15.29 -11.49
CA ALA A 49 4.93 15.18 -10.03
C ALA A 49 4.08 14.01 -9.52
N PHE A 50 2.90 13.80 -10.13
CA PHE A 50 2.02 12.68 -9.82
C PHE A 50 2.66 11.34 -10.18
N ALA A 51 3.20 11.21 -11.41
CA ALA A 51 3.88 9.99 -11.84
C ALA A 51 5.06 9.63 -10.91
N ARG A 52 5.84 10.63 -10.48
CA ARG A 52 6.93 10.43 -9.52
C ARG A 52 6.45 9.99 -8.14
N ALA A 53 5.38 10.61 -7.63
CA ALA A 53 4.81 10.27 -6.33
C ALA A 53 4.25 8.83 -6.32
N VAL A 54 3.52 8.46 -7.37
CA VAL A 54 2.99 7.09 -7.54
C VAL A 54 4.13 6.07 -7.64
N ARG A 55 5.20 6.36 -8.40
CA ARG A 55 6.38 5.47 -8.49
C ARG A 55 7.02 5.22 -7.12
N ARG A 56 7.27 6.29 -6.36
CA ARG A 56 7.84 6.18 -4.99
C ARG A 56 6.94 5.39 -4.05
N LEU A 57 5.62 5.54 -4.18
CA LEU A 57 4.63 4.80 -3.39
C LEU A 57 4.63 3.31 -3.76
N ALA A 58 4.65 3.00 -5.07
CA ALA A 58 4.69 1.62 -5.58
C ALA A 58 5.98 0.87 -5.18
N ASP A 59 7.11 1.57 -5.17
CA ASP A 59 8.41 1.05 -4.74
C ASP A 59 8.52 0.93 -3.20
N GLY A 60 7.53 1.41 -2.45
CA GLY A 60 7.55 1.43 -0.98
C GLY A 60 8.59 2.38 -0.39
N SER A 61 9.10 3.32 -1.19
CA SER A 61 10.13 4.28 -0.77
C SER A 61 9.56 5.43 0.09
N CYS A 62 8.24 5.60 0.11
CA CYS A 62 7.55 6.51 1.01
C CYS A 62 6.12 6.05 1.28
N SER A 63 5.53 6.54 2.37
CA SER A 63 4.12 6.41 2.68
C SER A 63 3.25 7.28 1.76
N LEU A 64 1.95 7.00 1.73
CA LEU A 64 0.97 7.81 1.00
C LEU A 64 0.96 9.26 1.50
N SER A 65 1.07 9.47 2.82
CA SER A 65 1.10 10.83 3.40
C SER A 65 2.30 11.62 2.91
N GLU A 66 3.49 11.01 2.92
CA GLU A 66 4.73 11.65 2.44
C GLU A 66 4.68 11.94 0.93
N ALA A 67 4.07 11.04 0.15
CA ALA A 67 3.87 11.25 -1.28
C ALA A 67 2.96 12.45 -1.57
N LEU A 68 1.86 12.60 -0.81
CA LEU A 68 0.91 13.70 -0.95
C LEU A 68 1.52 15.03 -0.52
N THR A 69 2.20 15.08 0.64
CA THR A 69 2.89 16.31 1.09
C THR A 69 3.95 16.78 0.08
N GLY A 70 4.73 15.85 -0.48
CA GLY A 70 5.73 16.19 -1.50
C GLY A 70 5.16 16.60 -2.86
N MET A 71 3.87 16.37 -3.12
CA MET A 71 3.20 16.87 -4.32
C MET A 71 2.74 18.32 -4.16
N ASP A 72 2.28 18.70 -2.97
CA ASP A 72 1.85 20.08 -2.66
C ASP A 72 3.04 21.07 -2.71
N GLU A 73 4.25 20.60 -2.40
CA GLU A 73 5.47 21.42 -2.46
C GLU A 73 6.02 21.61 -3.89
N ALA A 74 5.53 20.84 -4.87
CA ALA A 74 6.02 20.85 -6.25
C ALA A 74 5.16 21.68 -7.22
N GLN A 75 4.10 22.34 -6.73
CA GLN A 75 3.27 23.30 -7.45
C GLN A 75 3.81 24.73 -7.33
#